data_AF-A0A6M3K5F1-F1
#
_entry.id   AF-A0A6M3K5F1-F1
#
_cell.length_a   1.000
_cell.length_b   1.000
_cell.length_c   1.000
_cell.angle_alpha   90.00
_cell.angle_beta   90.00
_cell.angle_gamma   90.00
#
_symmetry.space_group_name_H-M   'P 1'
#
loop_
_entity.id
_entity.type
_entity.pdbx_description
1 polymer ?
#
loop_
_entity_poly.entity_id
_entity_poly.type
_entity_poly.pdbx_seq_one_letter_code
_entity_poly.pdbx_strand_id
1 'polypeptide(L)'
;MDHKAEFIRILNTVRRDGIQELIKFLEGSDFFRAPCSTKFHLCRPGGLVEHSLTVYHLLFEKYDHLRFVDFCNRPKIEIDRDSIIIAGLLHDVCKIDFYKEGGESATPAQISYLSKLYPLARDVFKQNLPDIKTLCKEHASILIDWLKNRPSEPMPELPVTYSVDDNFPLGHGEKSVSIIQEYIRLTPEERLAIRWHMGAFGLSYGDMTVFREAQKIPLVTLLHTADLEASNILEAERNEGKDFGKA
;
A
#
# COMPACT_ATOMS: atom_id res chain seq x y z
N MET A 1 -3.71 -17.93 -1.68
CA MET A 1 -2.85 -17.82 -2.88
C MET A 1 -1.48 -17.39 -2.38
N ASP A 2 -0.38 -17.94 -2.92
CA ASP A 2 0.96 -17.52 -2.50
C ASP A 2 1.41 -16.32 -3.36
N HIS A 3 1.21 -15.11 -2.82
CA HIS A 3 1.54 -13.86 -3.52
C HIS A 3 3.03 -13.75 -3.85
N LYS A 4 3.92 -14.22 -2.96
CA LYS A 4 5.36 -14.19 -3.23
C LYS A 4 5.68 -15.09 -4.43
N ALA A 5 5.17 -16.32 -4.45
CA ALA A 5 5.45 -17.25 -5.53
C ALA A 5 4.94 -16.73 -6.89
N GLU A 6 3.74 -16.13 -6.91
CA GLU A 6 3.19 -15.51 -8.12
C GLU A 6 4.02 -14.32 -8.60
N PHE A 7 4.34 -13.39 -7.69
CA PHE A 7 5.16 -12.22 -8.00
C PHE A 7 6.50 -12.62 -8.62
N ILE A 8 7.23 -13.54 -7.97
CA ILE A 8 8.52 -14.03 -8.44
C ILE A 8 8.39 -14.75 -9.78
N ARG A 9 7.34 -15.55 -9.98
CA ARG A 9 7.08 -16.23 -11.27
C ARG A 9 6.89 -15.23 -12.40
N ILE A 10 6.13 -14.15 -12.18
CA ILE A 10 5.89 -13.11 -13.20
C ILE A 10 7.18 -12.33 -13.46
N LEU A 11 7.87 -11.87 -12.42
CA LEU A 11 9.09 -11.08 -12.55
C LEU A 11 10.22 -11.85 -13.25
N ASN A 12 10.32 -13.17 -13.05
CA ASN A 12 11.25 -14.04 -13.78
C ASN A 12 11.02 -14.11 -15.30
N THR A 13 9.88 -13.62 -15.81
CA THR A 13 9.64 -13.56 -17.26
C THR A 13 10.30 -12.35 -17.93
N VAL A 14 10.71 -11.36 -17.15
CA VAL A 14 11.40 -10.15 -17.61
C VAL A 14 12.81 -10.50 -18.09
N ARG A 15 13.19 -10.02 -19.28
CA ARG A 15 14.47 -10.33 -19.93
C ARG A 15 15.40 -9.12 -19.89
N ARG A 16 15.82 -8.75 -18.68
CA ARG A 16 16.77 -7.64 -18.43
C ARG A 16 17.97 -8.14 -17.61
N ASP A 17 19.16 -7.70 -17.98
CA ASP A 17 20.36 -7.91 -17.17
C ASP A 17 20.15 -7.34 -15.76
N GLY A 18 20.50 -8.10 -14.73
CA GLY A 18 20.34 -7.70 -13.31
C GLY A 18 19.01 -8.09 -12.66
N ILE A 19 18.06 -8.70 -13.39
CA ILE A 19 16.74 -9.03 -12.83
C ILE A 19 16.81 -10.08 -11.71
N GLN A 20 17.76 -11.02 -11.77
CA GLN A 20 17.92 -12.07 -10.76
C GLN A 20 18.50 -11.51 -9.47
N GLU A 21 19.42 -10.55 -9.59
CA GLU A 21 20.00 -9.81 -8.48
C GLU A 21 18.93 -8.94 -7.79
N LEU A 22 18.05 -8.28 -8.56
CA LEU A 22 16.90 -7.56 -8.03
C LEU A 22 15.94 -8.50 -7.28
N ILE A 23 15.60 -9.65 -7.85
CA ILE A 23 14.77 -10.66 -7.19
C ILE A 23 15.40 -11.06 -5.86
N LYS A 24 16.69 -11.38 -5.85
CA LYS A 24 17.40 -11.77 -4.63
C LYS A 24 17.40 -10.66 -3.57
N PHE A 25 17.52 -9.40 -3.99
CA PHE A 25 17.39 -8.25 -3.08
C PHE A 25 15.99 -8.18 -2.44
N LEU A 26 14.93 -8.29 -3.25
CA LEU A 26 13.55 -8.29 -2.75
C LEU A 26 13.28 -9.46 -1.79
N GLU A 27 13.85 -10.64 -2.06
CA GLU A 27 13.72 -11.80 -1.17
C GLU A 27 14.47 -11.65 0.14
N GLY A 28 15.57 -10.88 0.14
CA GLY A 28 16.35 -10.56 1.32
C GLY A 28 15.76 -9.45 2.18
N SER A 29 14.85 -8.64 1.64
CA SER A 29 14.23 -7.50 2.33
C SER A 29 12.95 -7.88 3.08
N ASP A 30 12.21 -6.87 3.55
CA ASP A 30 10.88 -7.03 4.14
C ASP A 30 9.73 -6.97 3.10
N PHE A 31 10.00 -6.75 1.81
CA PHE A 31 8.97 -6.51 0.79
C PHE A 31 7.81 -7.50 0.80
N PHE A 32 8.10 -8.79 0.91
CA PHE A 32 7.09 -9.87 0.88
C PHE A 32 6.32 -10.08 2.19
N ARG A 33 6.72 -9.39 3.27
CA ARG A 33 6.09 -9.48 4.60
C ARG A 33 5.56 -8.13 5.08
N ALA A 34 6.03 -7.02 4.52
CA ALA A 34 5.62 -5.68 4.88
C ALA A 34 4.11 -5.46 4.60
N PRO A 35 3.45 -4.60 5.40
CA PRO A 35 2.12 -4.11 5.07
C PRO A 35 2.18 -3.14 3.88
N CYS A 36 1.04 -2.93 3.22
CA CYS A 36 0.93 -1.90 2.18
C CYS A 36 0.76 -0.49 2.77
N SER A 37 0.12 -0.38 3.94
CA SER A 37 -0.19 0.89 4.60
C SER A 37 -0.28 0.73 6.12
N THR A 38 -0.36 1.84 6.86
CA THR A 38 -0.47 1.82 8.33
C THR A 38 -1.91 1.74 8.86
N LYS A 39 -2.91 2.10 8.04
CA LYS A 39 -4.30 2.21 8.48
C LYS A 39 -5.33 1.85 7.43
N PHE A 40 -4.95 1.87 6.15
CA PHE A 40 -5.88 1.68 5.03
C PHE A 40 -5.66 0.29 4.42
N HIS A 41 -6.12 0.10 3.19
CA HIS A 41 -5.99 -1.13 2.40
C HIS A 41 -4.70 -1.92 2.68
N LEU A 42 -4.89 -3.22 2.91
CA LEU A 42 -3.82 -4.20 3.12
C LEU A 42 -2.83 -3.85 4.25
N CYS A 43 -3.33 -3.27 5.35
CA CYS A 43 -2.61 -3.09 6.63
C CYS A 43 -2.43 -4.44 7.37
N ARG A 44 -1.71 -5.37 6.75
CA ARG A 44 -1.44 -6.72 7.28
C ARG A 44 -0.12 -7.27 6.72
N PRO A 45 0.49 -8.28 7.37
CA PRO A 45 1.67 -8.93 6.82
C PRO A 45 1.45 -9.42 5.38
N GLY A 46 2.39 -9.10 4.50
CA GLY A 46 2.33 -9.46 3.08
C GLY A 46 1.39 -8.59 2.23
N GLY A 47 0.83 -7.52 2.81
CA GLY A 47 -0.03 -6.59 2.09
C GLY A 47 0.67 -5.86 0.94
N LEU A 48 1.97 -5.58 1.05
CA LEU A 48 2.71 -4.85 0.02
C LEU A 48 2.85 -5.64 -1.30
N VAL A 49 3.17 -6.94 -1.22
CA VAL A 49 3.24 -7.80 -2.41
C VAL A 49 1.85 -8.06 -3.01
N GLU A 50 0.82 -8.19 -2.16
CA GLU A 50 -0.57 -8.32 -2.60
C GLU A 50 -1.02 -7.09 -3.39
N HIS A 51 -0.69 -5.90 -2.90
CA HIS A 51 -0.96 -4.64 -3.57
C HIS A 51 -0.26 -4.58 -4.93
N SER A 52 1.05 -4.87 -4.96
CA SER A 52 1.85 -4.84 -6.20
C SER A 52 1.31 -5.80 -7.26
N LEU A 53 0.83 -6.99 -6.88
CA LEU A 53 0.17 -7.92 -7.79
C LEU A 53 -1.16 -7.38 -8.31
N THR A 54 -1.98 -6.80 -7.43
CA THR A 54 -3.29 -6.23 -7.79
C THR A 54 -3.12 -5.11 -8.80
N VAL A 55 -2.16 -4.20 -8.57
CA VAL A 55 -1.81 -3.12 -9.51
C VAL A 55 -1.31 -3.67 -10.84
N TYR A 56 -0.43 -4.68 -10.83
CA TYR A 56 0.05 -5.32 -12.05
C TYR A 56 -1.10 -5.92 -12.87
N HIS A 57 -2.01 -6.66 -12.24
CA HIS A 57 -3.14 -7.29 -12.92
C HIS A 57 -4.08 -6.24 -13.53
N LEU A 58 -4.45 -5.20 -12.77
CA LEU A 58 -5.24 -4.07 -13.28
C LEU A 58 -4.54 -3.35 -14.43
N LEU A 59 -3.24 -3.06 -14.30
CA LEU A 59 -2.46 -2.42 -15.35
C LEU A 59 -2.44 -3.26 -16.63
N PHE A 60 -2.22 -4.57 -16.50
CA PHE A 60 -2.23 -5.50 -17.62
C PHE A 60 -3.59 -5.55 -18.31
N GLU A 61 -4.68 -5.71 -17.56
CA GLU A 61 -6.05 -5.74 -18.10
C GLU A 61 -6.41 -4.43 -18.81
N LYS A 62 -6.07 -3.28 -18.21
CA LYS A 62 -6.28 -1.97 -18.82
C LYS A 62 -5.53 -1.83 -20.14
N TYR A 63 -4.24 -2.19 -20.14
CA TYR A 63 -3.43 -2.14 -21.36
C TYR A 63 -3.99 -3.07 -22.44
N ASP A 64 -4.31 -4.32 -22.07
CA ASP A 64 -4.84 -5.32 -23.00
C ASP A 64 -6.15 -4.88 -23.64
N HIS A 65 -7.05 -4.26 -22.87
CA HIS A 65 -8.28 -3.68 -23.39
C HIS A 65 -7.97 -2.48 -24.31
N LEU A 66 -7.20 -1.51 -23.83
CA LEU A 66 -7.04 -0.21 -24.51
C LEU A 66 -6.21 -0.30 -25.81
N ARG A 67 -5.30 -1.27 -25.93
CA ARG A 67 -4.48 -1.44 -27.14
C ARG A 67 -5.29 -1.88 -28.38
N PHE A 68 -6.49 -2.44 -28.19
CA PHE A 68 -7.39 -2.85 -29.27
C PHE A 68 -8.57 -1.90 -29.49
N VAL A 69 -8.79 -0.95 -28.59
CA VAL A 69 -9.90 0.00 -28.68
C VAL A 69 -9.60 1.09 -29.71
N ASP A 70 -10.46 1.16 -30.73
CA ASP A 70 -10.42 2.15 -31.82
C ASP A 70 -11.46 3.28 -31.64
N PHE A 71 -11.84 3.58 -30.39
CA PHE A 71 -12.65 4.77 -30.14
C PHE A 71 -11.84 6.03 -30.51
N CYS A 72 -12.45 6.89 -31.31
CA CYS A 72 -11.95 8.23 -31.66
C CYS A 72 -10.70 8.30 -32.57
N ASN A 73 -10.41 7.29 -33.41
CA ASN A 73 -9.27 7.29 -34.35
C ASN A 73 -7.92 7.59 -33.67
N ARG A 74 -7.74 7.13 -32.42
CA ARG A 74 -6.53 7.37 -31.65
C ARG A 74 -5.39 6.46 -32.12
N PRO A 75 -4.12 6.89 -31.99
CA PRO A 75 -2.98 6.00 -32.21
C PRO A 75 -3.08 4.77 -31.30
N LYS A 76 -2.62 3.62 -31.80
CA LYS A 76 -2.50 2.41 -30.98
C LYS A 76 -1.53 2.67 -29.82
N ILE A 77 -1.90 2.18 -28.64
CA ILE A 77 -1.05 2.24 -27.47
C ILE A 77 -0.10 1.04 -27.51
N GLU A 78 1.19 1.32 -27.65
CA GLU A 78 2.24 0.31 -27.61
C GLU A 78 3.08 0.52 -26.36
N ILE A 79 3.12 -0.49 -25.49
CA ILE A 79 3.91 -0.53 -24.28
C ILE A 79 4.59 -1.89 -24.26
N ASP A 80 5.89 -1.91 -24.00
CA ASP A 80 6.63 -3.16 -23.88
C ASP A 80 6.11 -4.00 -22.71
N ARG A 81 6.08 -5.33 -22.90
CA ARG A 81 5.56 -6.25 -21.89
C ARG A 81 6.37 -6.19 -20.60
N ASP A 82 7.71 -6.10 -20.70
CA ASP A 82 8.56 -6.04 -19.51
C ASP A 82 8.31 -4.72 -18.77
N SER A 83 8.06 -3.61 -19.48
CA SER A 83 7.70 -2.34 -18.85
C SER A 83 6.39 -2.41 -18.04
N ILE A 84 5.39 -3.17 -18.49
CA ILE A 84 4.15 -3.40 -17.72
C ILE A 84 4.44 -4.20 -16.45
N ILE A 85 5.26 -5.26 -16.55
CA ILE A 85 5.64 -6.09 -15.41
C ILE A 85 6.46 -5.26 -14.41
N ILE A 86 7.49 -4.56 -14.87
CA ILE A 86 8.39 -3.74 -14.06
C ILE A 86 7.60 -2.63 -13.36
N ALA A 87 6.81 -1.85 -14.10
CA ALA A 87 6.03 -0.78 -13.51
C ALA A 87 4.98 -1.32 -12.54
N GLY A 88 4.20 -2.32 -12.93
CA GLY A 88 3.14 -2.88 -12.10
C GLY A 88 3.66 -3.51 -10.80
N LEU A 89 4.68 -4.38 -10.88
CA LEU A 89 5.17 -5.12 -9.73
C LEU A 89 6.14 -4.32 -8.85
N LEU A 90 6.89 -3.37 -9.41
CA LEU A 90 7.99 -2.71 -8.70
C LEU A 90 7.71 -1.24 -8.34
N HIS A 91 6.53 -0.69 -8.66
CA HIS A 91 6.24 0.72 -8.39
C HIS A 91 6.42 1.11 -6.91
N ASP A 92 6.11 0.20 -5.99
CA ASP A 92 6.00 0.47 -4.55
C ASP A 92 7.18 -0.11 -3.72
N VAL A 93 8.30 -0.46 -4.36
CA VAL A 93 9.49 -0.98 -3.63
C VAL A 93 10.12 0.07 -2.72
N CYS A 94 9.72 1.35 -2.82
CA CYS A 94 10.08 2.39 -1.85
C CYS A 94 9.62 2.09 -0.42
N LYS A 95 8.61 1.21 -0.25
CA LYS A 95 8.11 0.79 1.05
C LYS A 95 8.94 -0.34 1.70
N ILE A 96 10.03 -0.76 1.07
CA ILE A 96 11.02 -1.63 1.72
C ILE A 96 11.61 -0.91 2.93
N ASP A 97 11.61 -1.62 4.07
CA ASP A 97 12.05 -1.16 5.39
C ASP A 97 11.41 0.19 5.81
N PHE A 98 10.18 0.44 5.35
CA PHE A 98 9.47 1.71 5.58
C PHE A 98 8.53 1.65 6.80
N TYR A 99 8.10 0.45 7.20
CA TYR A 99 7.17 0.26 8.31
C TYR A 99 7.82 -0.48 9.46
N LYS A 100 7.34 -0.19 10.67
CA LYS A 100 7.60 -1.01 11.86
C LYS A 100 6.30 -1.46 12.51
N GLU A 101 6.34 -2.62 13.15
CA GLU A 101 5.24 -3.07 14.00
C GLU A 101 5.08 -2.15 15.21
N GLY A 102 3.82 -1.90 15.56
CA GLY A 102 3.41 -0.92 16.56
C GLY A 102 2.91 0.37 15.90
N GLY A 103 1.68 0.74 16.22
CA GLY A 103 1.10 2.03 15.83
C GLY A 103 1.65 3.20 16.66
N GLU A 104 1.25 4.41 16.30
CA GLU A 104 1.58 5.62 17.05
C GLU A 104 1.10 5.50 18.50
N SER A 105 1.87 6.01 19.47
CA SER A 105 1.49 6.00 20.89
C SER A 105 0.12 6.65 21.11
N ALA A 106 -0.69 6.04 21.98
CA ALA A 106 -1.98 6.57 22.37
C ALA A 106 -1.85 8.02 22.88
N THR A 107 -2.81 8.87 22.50
CA THR A 107 -2.80 10.28 22.89
C THR A 107 -2.99 10.43 24.40
N PRO A 108 -2.50 11.53 25.01
CA PRO A 108 -2.74 11.81 26.42
C PRO A 108 -4.23 11.80 26.80
N ALA A 109 -5.11 12.23 25.88
CA ALA A 109 -6.56 12.20 26.06
C ALA A 109 -7.10 10.76 26.12
N GLN A 110 -6.67 9.89 25.21
CA GLN A 110 -7.05 8.46 25.22
C GLN A 110 -6.55 7.77 26.50
N ILE A 111 -5.30 7.99 26.89
CA ILE A 111 -4.71 7.43 28.11
C ILE A 111 -5.48 7.91 29.35
N SER A 112 -5.76 9.21 29.44
CA SER A 112 -6.54 9.80 30.54
C SER A 112 -7.94 9.22 30.62
N TYR A 113 -8.59 8.98 29.47
CA TYR A 113 -9.92 8.40 29.42
C TYR A 113 -9.93 6.93 29.83
N LEU A 114 -9.02 6.11 29.29
CA LEU A 114 -8.87 4.70 29.66
C LEU A 114 -8.53 4.53 31.15
N SER A 115 -7.70 5.41 31.70
CA SER A 115 -7.34 5.39 33.13
C SER A 115 -8.55 5.56 34.06
N LYS A 116 -9.63 6.21 33.58
CA LYS A 116 -10.90 6.35 34.31
C LYS A 116 -11.80 5.13 34.13
N LEU A 117 -11.76 4.47 32.97
CA LEU A 117 -12.61 3.32 32.65
C LEU A 117 -12.07 1.99 33.21
N TYR A 118 -10.75 1.76 33.18
CA TYR A 118 -10.14 0.50 33.60
C TYR A 118 -10.52 0.06 35.02
N PRO A 119 -10.52 0.95 36.04
CA PRO A 119 -10.95 0.57 37.39
C PRO A 119 -12.41 0.08 37.44
N LEU A 120 -13.30 0.71 36.67
CA LEU A 120 -14.72 0.35 36.60
C LEU A 120 -14.94 -1.00 35.90
N ALA A 121 -14.07 -1.34 34.95
CA ALA A 121 -14.11 -2.60 34.22
C ALA A 121 -13.56 -3.79 35.02
N ARG A 122 -12.65 -3.54 35.98
CA ARG A 122 -11.94 -4.56 36.74
C ARG A 122 -12.84 -5.40 37.65
N ASP A 123 -13.93 -4.80 38.13
CA ASP A 123 -14.93 -5.50 38.96
C ASP A 123 -15.92 -6.33 38.11
N VAL A 124 -16.06 -5.99 36.82
CA VAL A 124 -16.95 -6.69 35.88
C VAL A 124 -16.21 -7.84 35.17
N PHE A 125 -14.89 -7.73 35.00
CA PHE A 125 -14.08 -8.74 34.33
C PHE A 125 -12.70 -8.94 34.99
N LYS A 126 -12.42 -10.18 35.40
CA LYS A 126 -11.07 -10.68 35.74
C LYS A 126 -10.16 -10.81 34.50
N GLN A 127 -10.25 -9.87 33.55
CA GLN A 127 -9.49 -9.90 32.30
C GLN A 127 -8.11 -9.26 32.49
N ASN A 128 -7.10 -9.84 31.85
CA ASN A 128 -5.77 -9.24 31.74
C ASN A 128 -5.80 -8.11 30.71
N LEU A 129 -6.17 -6.90 31.15
CA LEU A 129 -6.13 -5.71 30.31
C LEU A 129 -4.67 -5.33 29.98
N PRO A 130 -4.39 -4.85 28.76
CA PRO A 130 -3.05 -4.40 28.38
C PRO A 130 -2.62 -3.15 29.17
N ASP A 131 -1.31 -2.92 29.29
CA ASP A 131 -0.80 -1.71 29.94
C ASP A 131 -1.15 -0.48 29.10
N ILE A 132 -1.95 0.43 29.67
CA ILE A 132 -2.40 1.67 29.02
C ILE A 132 -1.21 2.51 28.53
N LYS A 133 -0.07 2.46 29.24
CA LYS A 133 1.12 3.26 28.90
C LYS A 133 1.80 2.81 27.62
N THR A 134 1.61 1.56 27.20
CA THR A 134 2.24 0.99 26.02
C THR A 134 1.27 0.86 24.84
N LEU A 135 0.02 1.32 24.98
CA LEU A 135 -0.98 1.24 23.92
C LEU A 135 -0.68 2.18 22.75
N CYS A 136 -0.96 1.71 21.54
CA CYS A 136 -1.07 2.58 20.37
C CYS A 136 -2.46 3.24 20.29
N LYS A 137 -2.61 4.26 19.43
CA LYS A 137 -3.85 5.03 19.23
C LYS A 137 -5.01 4.13 18.79
N GLU A 138 -4.76 3.18 17.90
CA GLU A 138 -5.76 2.28 17.35
C GLU A 138 -6.29 1.34 18.43
N HIS A 139 -5.40 0.66 19.16
CA HIS A 139 -5.79 -0.19 20.28
C HIS A 139 -6.52 0.57 21.38
N ALA A 140 -6.05 1.78 21.71
CA ALA A 140 -6.72 2.62 22.68
C ALA A 140 -8.15 2.95 22.23
N SER A 141 -8.38 3.24 20.94
CA SER A 141 -9.71 3.53 20.41
C SER A 141 -10.63 2.31 20.47
N ILE A 142 -10.13 1.11 20.13
CA ILE A 142 -10.87 -0.16 20.22
C ILE A 142 -11.31 -0.42 21.67
N LEU A 143 -10.38 -0.28 22.62
CA LEU A 143 -10.68 -0.52 24.03
C LEU A 143 -11.65 0.52 24.61
N ILE A 144 -11.53 1.78 24.20
CA ILE A 144 -12.48 2.83 24.59
C ILE A 144 -13.89 2.52 24.07
N ASP A 145 -14.03 2.16 22.79
CA ASP A 145 -15.31 1.79 22.20
C ASP A 145 -15.95 0.60 22.92
N TRP A 146 -15.18 -0.48 23.09
CA TRP A 146 -15.63 -1.70 23.74
C TRP A 146 -16.08 -1.44 25.19
N LEU A 147 -15.25 -0.77 26.01
CA LEU A 147 -15.57 -0.47 27.40
C LEU A 147 -16.80 0.42 27.57
N LYS A 148 -17.06 1.34 26.63
CA LYS A 148 -18.22 2.23 26.67
C LYS A 148 -19.51 1.54 26.26
N ASN A 149 -19.45 0.73 25.21
CA ASN A 149 -20.64 0.32 24.47
C ASN A 149 -21.01 -1.14 24.73
N ARG A 150 -20.04 -2.02 24.94
CA ARG A 150 -20.24 -3.47 25.08
C ARG A 150 -19.29 -4.10 26.12
N PRO A 151 -19.20 -3.55 27.35
CA PRO A 151 -18.24 -4.03 28.33
C PRO A 151 -18.51 -5.47 28.78
N SER A 152 -19.77 -5.96 28.68
CA SER A 152 -20.16 -7.33 29.03
C SER A 152 -19.73 -8.40 28.03
N GLU A 153 -19.31 -8.00 26.83
CA GLU A 153 -18.80 -8.92 25.82
C GLU A 153 -17.31 -9.22 26.06
N PRO A 154 -16.77 -10.35 25.56
CA PRO A 154 -15.33 -10.61 25.60
C PRO A 154 -14.53 -9.45 25.00
N MET A 155 -13.35 -9.18 25.57
CA MET A 155 -12.46 -8.15 25.02
C MET A 155 -12.13 -8.48 23.56
N PRO A 156 -12.25 -7.51 22.64
CA PRO A 156 -11.89 -7.73 21.25
C PRO A 156 -10.39 -8.02 21.13
N GLU A 157 -10.02 -8.85 20.16
CA GLU A 157 -8.62 -9.01 19.78
C GLU A 157 -8.07 -7.69 19.26
N LEU A 158 -6.85 -7.36 19.68
CA LEU A 158 -6.16 -6.16 19.22
C LEU A 158 -5.40 -6.50 17.94
N PRO A 159 -5.71 -5.86 16.80
CA PRO A 159 -5.07 -6.18 15.53
C PRO A 159 -3.59 -5.78 15.55
N VAL A 160 -2.77 -6.40 14.70
CA VAL A 160 -1.42 -5.89 14.44
C VAL A 160 -1.53 -4.47 13.88
N THR A 161 -0.69 -3.57 14.36
CA THR A 161 -0.65 -2.18 13.92
C THR A 161 0.74 -1.85 13.41
N TYR A 162 0.80 -0.85 12.52
CA TYR A 162 2.04 -0.40 11.92
C TYR A 162 2.18 1.11 12.03
N SER A 163 3.42 1.58 12.10
CA SER A 163 3.78 2.99 11.96
C SER A 163 4.86 3.16 10.91
N VAL A 164 4.95 4.37 10.35
CA VAL A 164 6.02 4.73 9.41
C VAL A 164 7.32 4.90 10.18
N ASP A 165 8.39 4.31 9.68
CA ASP A 165 9.75 4.38 10.19
C ASP A 165 10.76 4.49 9.04
N ASP A 166 10.54 5.46 8.15
CA ASP A 166 11.37 5.64 6.96
C ASP A 166 12.74 6.21 7.30
N ASN A 167 13.73 5.32 7.39
CA ASN A 167 15.12 5.68 7.65
C ASN A 167 15.86 6.17 6.40
N PHE A 168 15.22 6.15 5.22
CA PHE A 168 15.80 6.64 3.96
C PHE A 168 14.78 7.44 3.14
N PRO A 169 14.44 8.67 3.57
CA PRO A 169 13.36 9.47 3.00
C PRO A 169 13.77 10.16 1.69
N LEU A 170 13.88 9.37 0.61
CA LEU A 170 14.23 9.87 -0.74
C LEU A 170 13.02 10.38 -1.53
N GLY A 171 11.80 10.07 -1.08
CA GLY A 171 10.55 10.30 -1.81
C GLY A 171 9.94 8.99 -2.31
N HIS A 172 8.60 8.90 -2.37
CA HIS A 172 7.91 7.62 -2.63
C HIS A 172 8.25 7.04 -4.01
N GLY A 173 8.10 7.81 -5.09
CA GLY A 173 8.42 7.32 -6.43
C GLY A 173 9.92 7.32 -6.73
N GLU A 174 10.64 8.32 -6.24
CA GLU A 174 12.08 8.50 -6.44
C GLU A 174 12.88 7.37 -5.78
N LYS A 175 12.50 6.93 -4.57
CA LYS A 175 13.13 5.80 -3.89
C LYS A 175 12.96 4.50 -4.68
N SER A 176 11.76 4.24 -5.21
CA SER A 176 11.54 3.05 -6.07
C SER A 176 12.44 3.09 -7.31
N VAL A 177 12.48 4.20 -8.03
CA VAL A 177 13.36 4.37 -9.19
C VAL A 177 14.83 4.18 -8.81
N SER A 178 15.26 4.75 -7.69
CA SER A 178 16.65 4.65 -7.21
C SER A 178 17.03 3.19 -6.94
N ILE A 179 16.23 2.48 -6.14
CA ILE A 179 16.48 1.08 -5.76
C ILE A 179 16.54 0.19 -7.01
N ILE A 180 15.54 0.30 -7.90
CA ILE A 180 15.46 -0.58 -9.07
C ILE A 180 16.65 -0.36 -10.01
N GLN A 181 17.09 0.89 -10.18
CA GLN A 181 18.22 1.21 -11.05
C GLN A 181 19.57 0.68 -10.58
N GLU A 182 19.72 0.28 -9.32
CA GLU A 182 20.94 -0.40 -8.85
C GLU A 182 21.10 -1.80 -9.48
N TYR A 183 20.02 -2.37 -9.99
CA TYR A 183 19.99 -3.73 -10.52
C TYR A 183 19.68 -3.77 -12.01
N ILE A 184 18.60 -3.11 -12.45
CA ILE A 184 18.16 -3.11 -13.85
C ILE A 184 18.12 -1.69 -14.42
N ARG A 185 18.47 -1.55 -15.70
CA ARG A 185 18.38 -0.25 -16.39
C ARG A 185 16.94 0.05 -16.80
N LEU A 186 16.28 0.91 -16.03
CA LEU A 186 14.94 1.42 -16.37
C LEU A 186 14.95 2.28 -17.63
N THR A 187 13.90 2.16 -18.45
CA THR A 187 13.60 3.09 -19.55
C THR A 187 13.09 4.43 -19.02
N PRO A 188 13.15 5.53 -19.80
CA PRO A 188 12.58 6.80 -19.39
C PRO A 188 11.09 6.71 -19.00
N GLU A 189 10.30 5.95 -19.76
CA GLU A 189 8.87 5.75 -19.54
C GLU A 189 8.61 4.98 -18.24
N GLU A 190 9.38 3.93 -17.94
CA GLU A 190 9.31 3.18 -16.68
C GLU A 190 9.64 4.07 -15.48
N ARG A 191 10.72 4.88 -15.57
CA ARG A 191 11.08 5.81 -14.49
C ARG A 191 9.97 6.81 -14.23
N LEU A 192 9.38 7.37 -15.27
CA LEU A 192 8.29 8.34 -15.13
C LEU A 192 7.03 7.68 -14.56
N ALA A 193 6.68 6.48 -15.01
CA ALA A 193 5.53 5.77 -14.47
C ALA A 193 5.72 5.46 -12.98
N ILE A 194 6.83 4.82 -12.61
CA ILE A 194 7.14 4.46 -11.22
C ILE A 194 7.23 5.72 -10.34
N ARG A 195 7.88 6.78 -10.83
CA ARG A 195 7.96 8.05 -10.08
C ARG A 195 6.59 8.62 -9.75
N TRP A 196 5.67 8.57 -10.71
CA TRP A 196 4.36 9.21 -10.63
C TRP A 196 3.22 8.22 -10.37
N HIS A 197 3.51 7.04 -9.80
CA HIS A 197 2.49 6.01 -9.56
C HIS A 197 1.39 6.48 -8.61
N MET A 198 1.72 7.31 -7.60
CA MET A 198 0.74 7.92 -6.69
C MET A 198 -0.07 9.06 -7.34
N GLY A 199 0.15 9.36 -8.61
CA GLY A 199 -0.54 10.44 -9.31
C GLY A 199 -0.34 11.83 -8.69
N ALA A 200 -1.42 12.61 -8.64
CA ALA A 200 -1.41 14.01 -8.18
C ALA A 200 -1.49 14.18 -6.65
N PHE A 201 -1.61 13.10 -5.88
CA PHE A 201 -1.83 13.18 -4.44
C PHE A 201 -0.58 13.72 -3.74
N GLY A 202 -0.75 14.80 -2.96
CA GLY A 202 0.34 15.42 -2.20
C GLY A 202 1.32 16.28 -3.01
N LEU A 203 1.05 16.51 -4.31
CA LEU A 203 1.94 17.31 -5.15
C LEU A 203 1.84 18.81 -4.86
N SER A 204 2.99 19.49 -4.93
CA SER A 204 3.02 20.95 -4.96
C SER A 204 2.52 21.48 -6.32
N TYR A 205 2.22 22.78 -6.41
CA TYR A 205 1.79 23.39 -7.67
C TYR A 205 2.81 23.22 -8.81
N GLY A 206 4.12 23.28 -8.50
CA GLY A 206 5.18 23.06 -9.47
C GLY A 206 5.18 21.62 -10.00
N ASP A 207 5.04 20.65 -9.09
CA ASP A 207 5.03 19.23 -9.41
C ASP A 207 3.82 18.83 -10.25
N MET A 208 2.66 19.49 -10.04
CA MET A 208 1.46 19.27 -10.84
C MET A 208 1.67 19.56 -12.34
N THR A 209 2.51 20.54 -12.68
CA THR A 209 2.81 20.86 -14.08
C THR A 209 3.66 19.75 -14.71
N VAL A 210 4.67 19.27 -13.98
CA VAL A 210 5.56 18.20 -14.44
C VAL A 210 4.80 16.87 -14.56
N PHE A 211 3.96 16.56 -13.58
CA PHE A 211 3.11 15.37 -13.61
C PHE A 211 2.15 15.39 -14.80
N ARG A 212 1.49 16.52 -15.08
CA ARG A 212 0.59 16.66 -16.23
C ARG A 212 1.29 16.35 -17.56
N GLU A 213 2.54 16.77 -17.71
CA GLU A 213 3.33 16.45 -18.90
C GLU A 213 3.71 14.97 -18.93
N ALA A 214 4.10 14.38 -17.80
CA ALA A 214 4.42 12.95 -17.69
C ALA A 214 3.22 12.04 -18.02
N GLN A 215 2.01 12.40 -17.59
CA GLN A 215 0.78 11.64 -17.84
C GLN A 215 0.44 11.46 -19.33
N LYS A 216 1.02 12.28 -20.22
CA LYS A 216 0.88 12.07 -21.67
C LYS A 216 1.49 10.75 -22.15
N ILE A 217 2.41 10.17 -21.37
CA ILE A 217 2.93 8.82 -21.58
C ILE A 217 1.87 7.82 -21.10
N PRO A 218 1.38 6.91 -21.96
CA PRO A 218 0.32 5.98 -21.61
C PRO A 218 0.61 5.16 -20.34
N LEU A 219 1.84 4.65 -20.19
CA LEU A 219 2.22 3.85 -19.01
C LEU A 219 2.04 4.61 -17.69
N VAL A 220 2.32 5.91 -17.67
CA VAL A 220 2.14 6.76 -16.48
C VAL A 220 0.66 6.80 -16.10
N THR A 221 -0.21 7.14 -17.07
CA THR A 221 -1.66 7.22 -16.84
C THR A 221 -2.25 5.88 -16.41
N LEU A 222 -1.86 4.81 -17.08
CA LEU A 222 -2.38 3.48 -16.78
C LEU A 222 -1.93 2.98 -15.40
N LEU A 223 -0.66 3.18 -15.04
CA LEU A 223 -0.16 2.74 -13.74
C LEU A 223 -0.83 3.50 -12.59
N HIS A 224 -0.85 4.83 -12.63
CA HIS A 224 -1.38 5.58 -11.49
C HIS A 224 -2.90 5.40 -11.32
N THR A 225 -3.62 5.09 -12.40
CA THR A 225 -5.06 4.76 -12.30
C THR A 225 -5.26 3.34 -11.78
N ALA A 226 -4.41 2.38 -12.19
CA ALA A 226 -4.43 1.04 -11.63
C ALA A 226 -4.12 1.03 -10.12
N ASP A 227 -3.12 1.79 -9.69
CA ASP A 227 -2.78 1.98 -8.27
C ASP A 227 -3.95 2.56 -7.45
N LEU A 228 -4.55 3.62 -7.97
CA LEU A 228 -5.71 4.25 -7.35
C LEU A 228 -6.91 3.28 -7.25
N GLU A 229 -7.21 2.54 -8.31
CA GLU A 229 -8.32 1.60 -8.36
C GLU A 229 -8.08 0.39 -7.45
N ALA A 230 -6.86 -0.15 -7.41
CA ALA A 230 -6.48 -1.22 -6.49
C ALA A 230 -6.81 -0.80 -5.05
N SER A 231 -6.26 0.34 -4.63
CA SER A 231 -6.37 0.86 -3.27
C SER A 231 -7.82 1.19 -2.86
N ASN A 232 -8.61 1.79 -3.76
CA ASN A 232 -9.94 2.33 -3.42
C ASN A 232 -11.12 1.43 -3.76
N ILE A 233 -10.95 0.46 -4.68
CA ILE A 233 -12.06 -0.39 -5.15
C ILE A 233 -11.84 -1.83 -4.71
N LEU A 234 -10.67 -2.39 -5.00
CA LEU A 234 -10.42 -3.82 -4.78
C LEU A 234 -9.97 -4.13 -3.35
N GLU A 235 -9.17 -3.25 -2.77
CA GLU A 235 -8.55 -3.46 -1.47
C GLU A 235 -9.21 -2.65 -0.35
N ALA A 236 -10.20 -1.84 -0.68
CA ALA A 236 -10.97 -1.08 0.29
C ALA A 236 -11.66 -2.03 1.27
N GLU A 237 -11.51 -1.76 2.57
CA GLU A 237 -12.23 -2.50 3.60
C GLU A 237 -13.74 -2.27 3.39
N ARG A 238 -14.43 -3.32 2.91
CA ARG A 238 -15.89 -3.28 2.82
C ARG A 238 -16.43 -3.23 4.25
N ASN A 239 -16.90 -2.07 4.66
CA ASN A 239 -17.78 -1.95 5.82
C ASN A 239 -19.07 -2.71 5.49
N GLU A 240 -19.13 -4.01 5.83
CA GLU A 240 -20.39 -4.74 5.86
C GLU A 240 -21.32 -3.99 6.83
N GLY A 241 -22.25 -3.19 6.28
CA GLY A 241 -23.21 -2.42 7.08
C GLY A 241 -23.48 -0.97 6.67
N LYS A 242 -22.82 -0.41 5.65
CA LYS A 242 -23.29 0.83 5.02
C LYS A 242 -23.84 0.52 3.64
N ASP A 243 -25.15 0.25 3.61
CA ASP A 243 -25.95 0.34 2.41
C ASP A 243 -25.62 1.66 1.72
N PHE A 244 -25.09 1.60 0.49
CA PHE A 244 -25.08 2.75 -0.41
C PHE A 244 -26.52 2.97 -0.89
N GLY A 245 -27.37 3.35 0.05
CA GLY A 245 -28.78 3.67 -0.15
C GLY A 245 -28.96 5.18 -0.03
N LYS A 246 -29.31 5.79 -1.17
CA LYS A 246 -29.93 7.10 -1.36
C LYS A 246 -28.98 8.32 -1.39
N ALA A 247 -28.69 8.75 -2.61
CA ALA A 247 -28.98 10.11 -3.03
C ALA A 247 -29.89 10.04 -4.27
#